data_AF-A0A1D2NKK8-F1
#
_entry.id   AF-A0A1D2NKK8-F1
#
_cell.length_a   1.000
_cell.length_b   1.000
_cell.length_c   1.000
_cell.angle_alpha   90.00
_cell.angle_beta   90.00
_cell.angle_gamma   90.00
#
_symmetry.space_group_name_H-M   'P 1'
#
loop_
_entity.id
_entity.type
_entity.pdbx_description
1 polymer ?
#
loop_
_entity_poly.entity_id
_entity_poly.type
_entity_poly.pdbx_seq_one_letter_code
_entity_poly.pdbx_strand_id
1 'polypeptide(L)'
;MPPNPNPTPRPTAAHMSHVAGKRQAFARRRTATVVTDEIPAVYRVENMREHEFPVVGVIVHPRIIPGFSYRVRPFSTSKYLFNGRALQLLRIGQGYGKRIVFKADEGDKNGNDNYFWSDSRPEGYGFELSVVAPGDKFTVYDAHHNPIGNCEVICNKEPQKEQSHLLWPDGTIEKWVVVSLKCKIESLSGFVSDECISGIAIASKNSRQGAATLIRIMNCSIKNKNLKANKGFMTLMPGVDSHTRRITVSGEDIPVTYTISGLLNHEFPVIGIYVDKRIVPGFHYMVRPAHAKTPLFGGKALKLISLGRGYGKKFTFESDVRNSNGNYFWSDSYPEGFGFTPKAVFEGHRFKILAGEDEIGVAVVRKATIPQIEIETVLLPGGGIQKRLRIEVSCLLQIGTVTTRASRVCGTAVIVRKTINGTAVVKKIESPGLDTQLSANLRHIPGELSFVAFRHQQYVMEQEYPDSDDNENK
;
A
#
# COMPACT_ATOMS: atom_id res chain seq x y z
N MET A 1 43.84 34.53 -63.61
CA MET A 1 44.16 34.24 -62.20
C MET A 1 45.04 35.36 -61.66
N PRO A 2 44.51 36.17 -60.74
CA PRO A 2 45.32 36.86 -59.75
C PRO A 2 44.81 36.61 -58.30
N PRO A 3 45.60 36.98 -57.29
CA PRO A 3 45.69 36.28 -56.00
C PRO A 3 44.78 36.84 -54.89
N ASN A 4 44.66 36.01 -53.85
CA ASN A 4 44.02 36.24 -52.57
C ASN A 4 44.69 37.38 -51.75
N PRO A 5 43.93 38.29 -51.13
CA PRO A 5 44.40 39.10 -50.02
C PRO A 5 43.85 38.65 -48.65
N ASN A 6 44.74 38.78 -47.67
CA ASN A 6 44.69 38.37 -46.27
C ASN A 6 43.66 39.16 -45.39
N PRO A 7 43.48 38.76 -44.11
CA PRO A 7 42.24 38.94 -43.33
C PRO A 7 42.17 40.25 -42.52
N THR A 8 40.97 40.60 -42.07
CA THR A 8 40.68 41.71 -41.14
C THR A 8 39.65 41.29 -40.06
N PRO A 9 39.54 42.00 -38.92
CA PRO A 9 39.47 41.40 -37.59
C PRO A 9 38.08 41.45 -36.94
N ARG A 10 37.92 40.70 -35.84
CA ARG A 10 36.72 40.69 -34.98
C ARG A 10 36.39 42.06 -34.38
N PRO A 11 35.09 42.33 -34.16
CA PRO A 11 34.63 43.10 -33.02
C PRO A 11 33.73 42.27 -32.07
N THR A 12 34.16 42.29 -30.80
CA THR A 12 33.40 42.51 -29.54
C THR A 12 32.01 41.90 -29.31
N ALA A 13 31.93 41.21 -28.16
CA ALA A 13 30.73 40.72 -27.51
C ALA A 13 29.81 41.89 -27.08
N ALA A 14 28.55 41.81 -27.51
CA ALA A 14 27.47 42.63 -26.99
C ALA A 14 26.59 41.80 -26.05
N HIS A 15 26.34 42.36 -24.87
CA HIS A 15 25.33 41.95 -23.90
C HIS A 15 23.98 41.66 -24.57
N MET A 16 23.46 40.45 -24.40
CA MET A 16 22.02 40.19 -24.50
C MET A 16 21.49 39.72 -23.15
N SER A 17 20.60 40.54 -22.61
CA SER A 17 19.83 40.35 -21.40
C SER A 17 18.89 39.15 -21.52
N HIS A 18 18.76 38.44 -20.40
CA HIS A 18 17.82 37.35 -20.20
C HIS A 18 16.37 37.83 -20.41
N VAL A 19 15.71 37.32 -21.45
CA VAL A 19 14.25 37.16 -21.46
C VAL A 19 13.99 35.66 -21.39
N ALA A 20 13.57 35.20 -20.21
CA ALA A 20 13.17 33.83 -19.95
C ALA A 20 11.88 33.50 -20.69
N GLY A 21 11.98 33.19 -21.98
CA GLY A 21 10.91 32.55 -22.73
C GLY A 21 10.74 31.12 -22.24
N LYS A 22 9.61 30.83 -21.58
CA LYS A 22 9.14 29.46 -21.33
C LYS A 22 9.10 28.72 -22.67
N ARG A 23 10.13 27.92 -22.97
CA ARG A 23 10.08 26.93 -24.05
C ARG A 23 9.03 25.89 -23.67
N GLN A 24 7.79 26.09 -24.11
CA GLN A 24 6.84 25.00 -24.22
C GLN A 24 7.46 23.95 -25.14
N ALA A 25 7.66 22.74 -24.62
CA ALA A 25 8.06 21.60 -25.42
C ALA A 25 6.96 21.34 -26.47
N PHE A 26 7.20 21.76 -27.71
CA PHE A 26 6.38 21.34 -28.84
C PHE A 26 6.60 19.84 -29.02
N ALA A 27 5.64 19.03 -28.56
CA ALA A 27 5.57 17.63 -28.94
C ALA A 27 5.56 17.56 -30.48
N ARG A 28 6.52 16.83 -31.06
CA ARG A 28 6.60 16.58 -32.51
C ARG A 28 5.26 16.00 -32.99
N ARG A 29 4.47 16.79 -33.70
CA ARG A 29 3.19 16.37 -34.30
C ARG A 29 3.50 15.57 -35.55
N ARG A 30 3.00 14.34 -35.64
CA ARG A 30 3.15 13.48 -36.81
C ARG A 30 1.83 13.39 -37.59
N THR A 31 1.96 13.39 -38.91
CA THR A 31 0.89 12.97 -39.82
C THR A 31 1.18 11.53 -40.23
N ALA A 32 0.17 10.66 -40.16
CA ALA A 32 0.26 9.27 -40.57
C ALA A 32 -0.84 8.95 -41.58
N THR A 33 -0.47 8.25 -42.65
CA THR A 33 -1.43 7.65 -43.59
C THR A 33 -1.62 6.20 -43.19
N VAL A 34 -2.86 5.79 -42.92
CA VAL A 34 -3.19 4.40 -42.60
C VAL A 34 -4.09 3.83 -43.68
N VAL A 35 -3.74 2.64 -44.15
CA VAL A 35 -4.40 1.92 -45.26
C VAL A 35 -4.80 0.54 -44.75
N THR A 36 -5.92 -0.01 -45.25
CA THR A 36 -6.34 -1.39 -44.98
C THR A 36 -6.46 -2.16 -46.29
N ASP A 37 -6.06 -3.43 -46.28
CA ASP A 37 -6.09 -4.31 -47.45
C ASP A 37 -7.49 -4.89 -47.72
N GLU A 38 -8.38 -4.86 -46.72
CA GLU A 38 -9.74 -5.43 -46.81
C GLU A 38 -10.72 -4.48 -47.52
N ILE A 39 -10.50 -3.17 -47.39
CA ILE A 39 -11.34 -2.11 -47.96
C ILE A 39 -10.37 -1.01 -48.42
N PRO A 40 -10.39 -0.54 -49.67
CA PRO A 40 -9.47 0.49 -50.16
C PRO A 40 -9.83 1.86 -49.55
N ALA A 41 -9.50 2.04 -48.27
CA ALA A 41 -9.75 3.24 -47.50
C ALA A 41 -8.41 3.77 -46.98
N VAL A 42 -8.18 5.06 -47.22
CA VAL A 42 -6.96 5.76 -46.83
C VAL A 42 -7.35 6.88 -45.88
N TYR A 43 -6.84 6.81 -44.65
CA TYR A 43 -7.09 7.84 -43.64
C TYR A 43 -5.81 8.60 -43.35
N ARG A 44 -5.90 9.93 -43.39
CA ARG A 44 -4.84 10.84 -42.95
C ARG A 44 -5.12 11.24 -41.51
N VAL A 45 -4.29 10.76 -40.59
CA VAL A 45 -4.36 11.08 -39.16
C VAL A 45 -3.34 12.16 -38.83
N GLU A 46 -3.80 13.25 -38.23
CA GLU A 46 -2.95 14.34 -37.76
C GLU A 46 -2.87 14.35 -36.23
N ASN A 47 -1.86 15.01 -35.66
CA ASN A 47 -1.68 15.15 -34.20
C ASN A 47 -1.51 13.81 -33.43
N MET A 48 -1.00 12.77 -34.10
CA MET A 48 -0.65 11.52 -33.45
C MET A 48 0.65 11.65 -32.65
N ARG A 49 0.67 11.15 -31.41
CA ARG A 49 1.90 11.10 -30.60
C ARG A 49 2.68 9.82 -30.90
N GLU A 50 3.99 9.86 -30.68
CA GLU A 50 4.90 8.75 -31.06
C GLU A 50 4.59 7.42 -30.37
N HIS A 51 3.94 7.46 -29.20
CA HIS A 51 3.61 6.30 -28.38
C HIS A 51 2.17 5.82 -28.54
N GLU A 52 1.39 6.43 -29.44
CA GLU A 52 -0.01 6.13 -29.67
C GLU A 52 -0.22 5.26 -30.91
N PHE A 53 -1.28 4.45 -30.88
CA PHE A 53 -1.76 3.67 -32.01
C PHE A 53 -3.08 4.25 -32.55
N PRO A 54 -3.24 4.40 -33.88
CA PRO A 54 -4.43 5.01 -34.45
C PRO A 54 -5.62 4.04 -34.54
N VAL A 55 -6.82 4.58 -34.31
CA VAL A 55 -8.11 3.98 -34.67
C VAL A 55 -8.96 5.03 -35.39
N VAL A 56 -9.35 4.77 -36.62
CA VAL A 56 -10.13 5.72 -37.44
C VAL A 56 -10.95 4.98 -38.50
N GLY A 57 -12.25 5.26 -38.55
CA GLY A 57 -13.16 4.62 -39.50
C GLY A 57 -13.09 3.09 -39.39
N VAL A 58 -12.75 2.42 -40.49
CA VAL A 58 -12.60 0.96 -40.56
C VAL A 58 -11.27 0.43 -40.02
N ILE A 59 -10.32 1.31 -39.69
CA ILE A 59 -8.96 0.95 -39.33
C ILE A 59 -8.80 0.92 -37.82
N VAL A 60 -8.33 -0.22 -37.32
CA VAL A 60 -7.75 -0.35 -35.98
C VAL A 60 -6.32 -0.82 -36.16
N HIS A 61 -5.36 -0.09 -35.62
CA HIS A 61 -3.96 -0.49 -35.68
C HIS A 61 -3.75 -1.89 -35.06
N PRO A 62 -3.03 -2.81 -35.70
CA PRO A 62 -2.94 -4.23 -35.29
C PRO A 62 -2.28 -4.44 -33.92
N ARG A 63 -1.51 -3.45 -33.43
CA ARG A 63 -0.94 -3.48 -32.07
C ARG A 63 -1.96 -3.20 -30.96
N ILE A 64 -3.18 -2.80 -31.30
CA ILE A 64 -4.29 -2.63 -30.35
C ILE A 64 -4.95 -4.00 -30.16
N ILE A 65 -4.68 -4.62 -29.02
CA ILE A 65 -5.04 -6.01 -28.75
C ILE A 65 -5.97 -6.05 -27.53
N PRO A 66 -7.18 -6.63 -27.65
CA PRO A 66 -8.05 -6.86 -26.50
C PRO A 66 -7.33 -7.61 -25.38
N GLY A 67 -7.63 -7.27 -24.13
CA GLY A 67 -7.01 -7.77 -22.92
C GLY A 67 -5.98 -6.82 -22.32
N PHE A 68 -5.38 -5.94 -23.12
CA PHE A 68 -4.47 -4.89 -22.63
C PHE A 68 -5.24 -3.61 -22.27
N SER A 69 -4.65 -2.80 -21.40
CA SER A 69 -5.21 -1.52 -20.98
C SER A 69 -4.68 -0.35 -21.79
N TYR A 70 -5.58 0.56 -22.17
CA TYR A 70 -5.25 1.73 -22.98
C TYR A 70 -5.88 2.99 -22.41
N ARG A 71 -5.16 4.12 -22.50
CA ARG A 71 -5.75 5.46 -22.44
C ARG A 71 -6.11 5.89 -23.84
N VAL A 72 -7.28 6.47 -24.01
CA VAL A 72 -7.78 6.86 -25.34
C VAL A 72 -8.06 8.34 -25.37
N ARG A 73 -7.66 9.02 -26.44
CA ARG A 73 -8.08 10.40 -26.72
C ARG A 73 -8.47 10.56 -28.20
N PRO A 74 -9.43 11.41 -28.55
CA PRO A 74 -9.58 11.88 -29.92
C PRO A 74 -8.34 12.63 -30.39
N PHE A 75 -8.00 12.55 -31.68
CA PHE A 75 -6.84 13.27 -32.21
C PHE A 75 -7.01 14.80 -32.22
N SER A 76 -8.26 15.30 -32.18
CA SER A 76 -8.61 16.72 -32.12
C SER A 76 -8.32 17.38 -30.77
N THR A 77 -8.08 16.60 -29.71
CA THR A 77 -7.87 17.12 -28.35
C THR A 77 -6.73 16.42 -27.61
N SER A 78 -6.20 17.09 -26.59
CA SER A 78 -5.29 16.48 -25.62
C SER A 78 -6.01 15.75 -24.48
N LYS A 79 -7.33 15.95 -24.34
CA LYS A 79 -8.14 15.35 -23.28
C LYS A 79 -8.44 13.89 -23.59
N TYR A 80 -8.12 13.02 -22.64
CA TYR A 80 -8.46 11.61 -22.72
C TYR A 80 -9.94 11.38 -22.38
N LEU A 81 -10.51 10.35 -23.01
CA LEU A 81 -11.80 9.78 -22.65
C LEU A 81 -11.72 9.10 -21.27
N PHE A 82 -12.88 8.73 -20.72
CA PHE A 82 -13.00 7.96 -19.47
C PHE A 82 -12.27 8.59 -18.27
N ASN A 83 -12.32 9.92 -18.16
CA ASN A 83 -11.62 10.70 -17.14
C ASN A 83 -10.09 10.47 -17.11
N GLY A 84 -9.50 10.12 -18.26
CA GLY A 84 -8.07 9.86 -18.39
C GLY A 84 -7.59 8.53 -17.83
N ARG A 85 -8.52 7.66 -17.42
CA ARG A 85 -8.18 6.32 -16.93
C ARG A 85 -7.73 5.43 -18.08
N ALA A 86 -6.76 4.57 -17.79
CA ALA A 86 -6.43 3.45 -18.67
C ALA A 86 -7.40 2.32 -18.39
N LEU A 87 -8.18 1.90 -19.39
CA LEU A 87 -9.15 0.82 -19.23
C LEU A 87 -8.75 -0.38 -20.07
N GLN A 88 -9.05 -1.57 -19.55
CA GLN A 88 -8.84 -2.82 -20.29
C GLN A 88 -9.77 -2.86 -21.50
N LEU A 89 -9.20 -3.02 -22.70
CA LEU A 89 -9.97 -3.24 -23.91
C LEU A 89 -10.53 -4.66 -23.90
N LEU A 90 -11.86 -4.82 -23.95
CA LEU A 90 -12.49 -6.14 -23.92
C LEU A 90 -12.69 -6.72 -25.31
N ARG A 91 -13.18 -5.90 -26.25
CA ARG A 91 -13.49 -6.34 -27.61
C ARG A 91 -13.45 -5.19 -28.61
N ILE A 92 -13.21 -5.57 -29.85
CA ILE A 92 -13.32 -4.73 -31.04
C ILE A 92 -14.42 -5.35 -31.90
N GLY A 93 -15.48 -4.60 -32.15
CA GLY A 93 -16.60 -5.03 -32.98
C GLY A 93 -16.21 -5.23 -34.44
N GLN A 94 -17.01 -6.04 -35.15
CA GLN A 94 -16.90 -6.22 -36.60
C GLN A 94 -17.63 -5.09 -37.35
N GLY A 95 -17.43 -5.02 -38.68
CA GLY A 95 -18.06 -4.04 -39.56
C GLY A 95 -17.20 -2.81 -39.85
N TYR A 96 -17.82 -1.83 -40.53
CA TYR A 96 -17.18 -0.58 -40.97
C TYR A 96 -16.88 0.36 -39.79
N GLY A 97 -17.91 0.74 -39.02
CA GLY A 97 -17.74 1.36 -37.71
C GLY A 97 -17.51 0.27 -36.66
N LYS A 98 -16.28 0.14 -36.15
CA LYS A 98 -15.95 -0.86 -35.14
C LYS A 98 -16.33 -0.34 -33.76
N ARG A 99 -17.20 -1.07 -33.05
CA ARG A 99 -17.51 -0.79 -31.64
C ARG A 99 -16.32 -1.17 -30.76
N ILE A 100 -15.66 -0.18 -30.18
CA ILE A 100 -14.57 -0.40 -29.24
C ILE A 100 -15.16 -0.43 -27.83
N VAL A 101 -15.00 -1.56 -27.12
CA VAL A 101 -15.60 -1.74 -25.78
C VAL A 101 -14.53 -2.02 -24.75
N PHE A 102 -14.51 -1.20 -23.70
CA PHE A 102 -13.64 -1.33 -22.54
C PHE A 102 -14.39 -1.95 -21.36
N LYS A 103 -13.62 -2.38 -20.35
CA LYS A 103 -14.16 -2.93 -19.11
C LYS A 103 -14.99 -1.89 -18.37
N ALA A 104 -16.15 -2.31 -17.87
CA ALA A 104 -17.02 -1.50 -17.02
C ALA A 104 -16.37 -1.22 -15.66
N ASP A 105 -16.87 -0.22 -14.95
CA ASP A 105 -16.44 0.07 -13.58
C ASP A 105 -16.87 -1.05 -12.62
N GLU A 106 -16.13 -1.20 -11.52
CA GLU A 106 -16.46 -2.22 -10.51
C GLU A 106 -17.83 -1.94 -9.90
N GLY A 107 -18.70 -2.95 -9.92
CA GLY A 107 -20.08 -2.85 -9.43
C GLY A 107 -21.12 -2.54 -10.51
N ASP A 108 -20.70 -2.08 -11.70
CA ASP A 108 -21.62 -1.76 -12.80
C ASP A 108 -21.57 -2.83 -13.90
N LYS A 109 -22.18 -3.99 -13.62
CA LYS A 109 -22.22 -5.10 -14.59
C LYS A 109 -23.31 -4.94 -15.66
N ASN A 110 -24.31 -4.09 -15.40
CA ASN A 110 -25.51 -3.96 -16.23
C ASN A 110 -25.55 -2.64 -17.02
N GLY A 111 -24.80 -1.61 -16.61
CA GLY A 111 -24.48 -0.42 -17.41
C GLY A 111 -23.00 -0.43 -17.80
N ASN A 112 -22.70 -0.36 -19.09
CA ASN A 112 -21.31 -0.15 -19.52
C ASN A 112 -21.27 0.94 -20.57
N ASP A 113 -20.96 2.15 -20.12
CA ASP A 113 -20.80 3.33 -20.97
C ASP A 113 -19.36 3.49 -21.48
N ASN A 114 -18.45 2.55 -21.13
CA ASN A 114 -17.07 2.58 -21.57
C ASN A 114 -16.91 2.01 -23.00
N TYR A 115 -17.63 2.57 -23.96
CA TYR A 115 -17.49 2.22 -25.38
C TYR A 115 -17.65 3.42 -26.31
N PHE A 116 -17.15 3.29 -27.53
CA PHE A 116 -17.41 4.22 -28.62
C PHE A 116 -17.28 3.50 -29.97
N TRP A 117 -17.62 4.19 -31.06
CA TRP A 117 -17.40 3.67 -32.41
C TRP A 117 -16.20 4.35 -33.07
N SER A 118 -15.39 3.57 -33.78
CA SER A 118 -14.15 4.02 -34.42
C SER A 118 -14.35 5.12 -35.48
N ASP A 119 -15.57 5.29 -35.97
CA ASP A 119 -16.01 6.26 -36.98
C ASP A 119 -16.84 7.42 -36.42
N SER A 120 -17.13 7.44 -35.11
CA SER A 120 -17.87 8.56 -34.48
C SER A 120 -17.14 9.90 -34.58
N ARG A 121 -15.85 9.88 -34.95
CA ARG A 121 -15.02 11.07 -35.10
C ARG A 121 -14.18 10.96 -36.37
N PRO A 122 -14.28 11.92 -37.31
CA PRO A 122 -13.53 11.88 -38.57
C PRO A 122 -12.02 11.94 -38.34
N GLU A 123 -11.57 12.60 -37.28
CA GLU A 123 -10.16 12.68 -36.93
C GLU A 123 -9.59 11.37 -36.39
N GLY A 124 -10.42 10.48 -35.85
CA GLY A 124 -10.02 9.24 -35.17
C GLY A 124 -9.54 9.41 -33.72
N TYR A 125 -8.95 8.33 -33.19
CA TYR A 125 -8.52 8.20 -31.81
C TYR A 125 -7.09 7.67 -31.70
N GLY A 126 -6.34 8.22 -30.73
CA GLY A 126 -5.02 7.71 -30.32
C GLY A 126 -5.15 6.82 -29.09
N PHE A 127 -4.61 5.60 -29.19
CA PHE A 127 -4.55 4.62 -28.11
C PHE A 127 -3.15 4.57 -27.52
N GLU A 128 -3.03 4.94 -26.25
CA GLU A 128 -1.79 4.86 -25.48
C GLU A 128 -1.82 3.63 -24.58
N LEU A 129 -0.87 2.70 -24.78
CA LEU A 129 -0.74 1.48 -23.99
C LEU A 129 -0.36 1.80 -22.53
N SER A 130 -0.96 1.11 -21.57
CA SER A 130 -0.65 1.26 -20.15
C SER A 130 -0.53 -0.10 -19.48
N VAL A 131 0.69 -0.50 -19.10
CA VAL A 131 0.99 -1.78 -18.42
C VAL A 131 1.43 -1.61 -16.97
N VAL A 132 1.80 -0.38 -16.56
CA VAL A 132 2.09 -0.01 -15.17
C VAL A 132 1.29 1.22 -14.78
N ALA A 133 0.63 1.21 -13.62
CA ALA A 133 -0.18 2.30 -13.09
C ALA A 133 0.36 2.85 -11.75
N PRO A 134 0.02 4.11 -11.39
CA PRO A 134 0.21 4.59 -10.03
C PRO A 134 -0.46 3.68 -9.00
N GLY A 135 0.24 3.40 -7.89
CA GLY A 135 -0.19 2.48 -6.84
C GLY A 135 0.26 1.03 -7.05
N ASP A 136 0.75 0.66 -8.24
CA ASP A 136 1.34 -0.67 -8.46
C ASP A 136 2.56 -0.86 -7.55
N LYS A 137 2.66 -2.06 -6.97
CA LYS A 137 3.72 -2.42 -6.02
C LYS A 137 4.57 -3.56 -6.55
N PHE A 138 5.85 -3.48 -6.25
CA PHE A 138 6.87 -4.39 -6.75
C PHE A 138 7.89 -4.76 -5.67
N THR A 139 8.35 -6.01 -5.70
CA THR A 139 9.59 -6.43 -5.05
C THR A 139 10.74 -6.15 -5.99
N VAL A 140 11.80 -5.53 -5.46
CA VAL A 140 12.99 -5.12 -6.19
C VAL A 140 14.06 -6.19 -6.03
N TYR A 141 14.58 -6.69 -7.14
CA TYR A 141 15.67 -7.68 -7.19
C TYR A 141 16.92 -7.08 -7.83
N ASP A 142 18.08 -7.44 -7.28
CA ASP A 142 19.38 -7.14 -7.88
C ASP A 142 19.69 -8.05 -9.08
N ALA A 143 20.86 -7.85 -9.69
CA ALA A 143 21.32 -8.64 -10.85
C ALA A 143 21.60 -10.12 -10.53
N HIS A 144 21.69 -10.48 -9.24
CA HIS A 144 21.89 -11.84 -8.76
C HIS A 144 20.58 -12.49 -8.31
N HIS A 145 19.43 -11.87 -8.60
CA HIS A 145 18.10 -12.31 -8.18
C HIS A 145 17.91 -12.36 -6.66
N ASN A 146 18.65 -11.54 -5.90
CA ASN A 146 18.36 -11.34 -4.49
C ASN A 146 17.37 -10.19 -4.30
N PRO A 147 16.36 -10.34 -3.42
CA PRO A 147 15.49 -9.23 -3.07
C PRO A 147 16.30 -8.17 -2.31
N ILE A 148 16.10 -6.90 -2.65
CA ILE A 148 16.82 -5.75 -2.07
C ILE A 148 15.88 -4.63 -1.57
N GLY A 149 14.58 -4.74 -1.84
CA GLY A 149 13.59 -3.81 -1.33
C GLY A 149 12.23 -3.98 -1.99
N ASN A 150 11.33 -3.06 -1.68
CA ASN A 150 10.03 -2.91 -2.30
C ASN A 150 9.92 -1.54 -2.95
N CYS A 151 9.00 -1.42 -3.89
CA CYS A 151 8.81 -0.24 -4.73
C CYS A 151 7.32 -0.02 -4.96
N GLU A 152 6.82 1.18 -4.70
CA GLU A 152 5.46 1.60 -5.06
C GLU A 152 5.53 2.71 -6.10
N VAL A 153 4.77 2.57 -7.19
CA VAL A 153 4.75 3.56 -8.27
C VAL A 153 3.93 4.77 -7.83
N ILE A 154 4.56 5.94 -7.81
CA ILE A 154 3.90 7.21 -7.50
C ILE A 154 3.24 7.77 -8.77
N CYS A 155 4.00 7.82 -9.87
CA CYS A 155 3.49 8.24 -11.17
C CYS A 155 4.39 7.79 -12.33
N ASN A 156 3.83 7.74 -13.53
CA ASN A 156 4.59 7.57 -14.77
C ASN A 156 5.21 8.92 -15.18
N LYS A 157 6.54 8.97 -15.35
CA LYS A 157 7.27 10.18 -15.73
C LYS A 157 7.20 10.46 -17.23
N GLU A 158 7.11 9.40 -18.02
CA GLU A 158 6.93 9.46 -19.47
C GLU A 158 5.82 8.51 -19.91
N PRO A 159 5.18 8.75 -21.07
CA PRO A 159 4.26 7.79 -21.67
C PRO A 159 4.94 6.44 -21.93
N GLN A 160 4.19 5.36 -21.75
CA GLN A 160 4.70 4.01 -21.95
C GLN A 160 4.74 3.67 -23.43
N LYS A 161 5.89 3.16 -23.91
CA LYS A 161 6.14 2.94 -25.34
C LYS A 161 6.32 1.45 -25.63
N GLU A 162 5.44 0.88 -26.45
CA GLU A 162 5.62 -0.48 -26.93
C GLU A 162 6.86 -0.56 -27.84
N GLN A 163 7.86 -1.32 -27.40
CA GLN A 163 9.05 -1.62 -28.18
C GLN A 163 8.77 -2.76 -29.15
N SER A 164 8.13 -3.83 -28.68
CA SER A 164 7.75 -5.00 -29.46
C SER A 164 6.59 -5.75 -28.82
N HIS A 165 6.00 -6.67 -29.57
CA HIS A 165 5.15 -7.71 -29.04
C HIS A 165 5.48 -9.06 -29.69
N LEU A 166 5.24 -10.14 -28.96
CA LEU A 166 5.47 -11.52 -29.40
C LEU A 166 4.15 -12.29 -29.33
N LEU A 167 3.90 -13.14 -30.32
CA LEU A 167 2.83 -14.12 -30.32
C LEU A 167 3.46 -15.51 -30.19
N TRP A 168 3.17 -16.18 -29.10
CA TRP A 168 3.65 -17.52 -28.82
C TRP A 168 2.76 -18.59 -29.47
N PRO A 169 3.28 -19.81 -29.74
CA PRO A 169 2.51 -20.89 -30.38
C PRO A 169 1.25 -21.31 -29.62
N ASP A 170 1.20 -21.11 -28.31
CA ASP A 170 0.03 -21.37 -27.45
C ASP A 170 -1.04 -20.25 -27.51
N GLY A 171 -0.81 -19.23 -28.34
CA GLY A 171 -1.65 -18.05 -28.48
C GLY A 171 -1.42 -17.00 -27.40
N THR A 172 -0.41 -17.15 -26.54
CA THR A 172 -0.02 -16.12 -25.56
C THR A 172 0.57 -14.93 -26.29
N ILE A 173 0.16 -13.72 -25.90
CA ILE A 173 0.66 -12.46 -26.45
C ILE A 173 1.44 -11.73 -25.38
N GLU A 174 2.70 -11.41 -25.65
CA GLU A 174 3.54 -10.60 -24.77
C GLU A 174 3.84 -9.24 -25.39
N LYS A 175 3.74 -8.18 -24.60
CA LYS A 175 4.15 -6.82 -24.98
C LYS A 175 5.34 -6.38 -24.14
N TRP A 176 6.37 -5.89 -24.82
CA TRP A 176 7.58 -5.34 -24.23
C TRP A 176 7.49 -3.82 -24.31
N VAL A 177 7.43 -3.17 -23.15
CA VAL A 177 7.04 -1.77 -23.04
C VAL A 177 8.08 -1.01 -22.25
N VAL A 178 8.67 0.03 -22.86
CA VAL A 178 9.59 0.93 -22.17
C VAL A 178 8.80 1.79 -21.20
N VAL A 179 9.25 1.80 -19.94
CA VAL A 179 8.62 2.56 -18.85
C VAL A 179 9.63 3.50 -18.17
N SER A 180 9.13 4.67 -17.76
CA SER A 180 9.84 5.59 -16.87
C SER A 180 8.91 5.98 -15.74
N LEU A 181 9.29 5.64 -14.52
CA LEU A 181 8.45 5.67 -13.33
C LEU A 181 9.11 6.52 -12.24
N LYS A 182 8.33 7.30 -11.50
CA LYS A 182 8.72 7.81 -10.19
C LYS A 182 8.16 6.86 -9.15
N CYS A 183 9.03 6.33 -8.31
CA CYS A 183 8.68 5.32 -7.33
C CYS A 183 9.13 5.71 -5.93
N LYS A 184 8.37 5.27 -4.94
CA LYS A 184 8.79 5.22 -3.55
C LYS A 184 9.44 3.86 -3.31
N ILE A 185 10.75 3.84 -3.06
CA ILE A 185 11.53 2.64 -2.79
C ILE A 185 11.71 2.50 -1.28
N GLU A 186 11.46 1.31 -0.75
CA GLU A 186 11.76 0.93 0.62
C GLU A 186 12.81 -0.20 0.58
N SER A 187 14.01 0.04 1.11
CA SER A 187 15.03 -1.00 1.23
C SER A 187 14.60 -2.08 2.21
N LEU A 188 15.23 -3.25 2.17
CA LEU A 188 14.98 -4.30 3.19
C LEU A 188 15.25 -3.81 4.62
N SER A 189 16.18 -2.87 4.80
CA SER A 189 16.52 -2.23 6.07
C SER A 189 15.51 -1.15 6.52
N GLY A 190 14.47 -0.87 5.72
CA GLY A 190 13.42 0.11 6.05
C GLY A 190 13.76 1.56 5.67
N PHE A 191 14.87 1.80 4.96
CA PHE A 191 15.16 3.13 4.41
C PHE A 191 14.23 3.41 3.23
N VAL A 192 13.63 4.60 3.21
CA VAL A 192 12.67 5.00 2.19
C VAL A 192 13.23 6.16 1.35
N SER A 193 13.17 6.04 0.03
CA SER A 193 13.53 7.11 -0.91
C SER A 193 12.58 7.23 -2.09
N ASP A 194 12.53 8.42 -2.68
CA ASP A 194 11.82 8.69 -3.93
C ASP A 194 12.82 8.66 -5.10
N GLU A 195 12.65 7.72 -6.02
CA GLU A 195 13.60 7.49 -7.10
C GLU A 195 12.92 7.40 -8.47
N CYS A 196 13.68 7.72 -9.52
CA CYS A 196 13.24 7.51 -10.89
C CYS A 196 13.81 6.19 -11.42
N ILE A 197 12.91 5.28 -11.81
CA ILE A 197 13.26 3.97 -12.38
C ILE A 197 12.88 3.96 -13.86
N SER A 198 13.81 3.56 -14.73
CA SER A 198 13.53 3.26 -16.13
C SER A 198 13.87 1.81 -16.45
N GLY A 199 13.02 1.12 -17.22
CA GLY A 199 13.20 -0.28 -17.58
C GLY A 199 12.25 -0.74 -18.70
N ILE A 200 12.19 -2.05 -18.91
CA ILE A 200 11.30 -2.69 -19.90
C ILE A 200 10.30 -3.57 -19.15
N ALA A 201 9.03 -3.15 -19.15
CA ALA A 201 7.90 -3.90 -18.62
C ALA A 201 7.46 -4.97 -19.63
N ILE A 202 7.30 -6.20 -19.15
CA ILE A 202 6.77 -7.32 -19.94
C ILE A 202 5.38 -7.63 -19.42
N ALA A 203 4.37 -7.39 -20.25
CA ALA A 203 2.98 -7.73 -19.97
C ALA A 203 2.53 -8.88 -20.87
N SER A 204 1.90 -9.90 -20.30
CA SER A 204 1.49 -11.11 -21.01
C SER A 204 -0.02 -11.30 -20.92
N LYS A 205 -0.62 -11.74 -22.01
CA LYS A 205 -2.02 -12.13 -22.09
C LYS A 205 -2.08 -13.56 -22.61
N ASN A 206 -2.52 -14.48 -21.77
CA ASN A 206 -2.85 -15.84 -22.21
C ASN A 206 -4.19 -15.80 -22.98
N SER A 207 -4.30 -16.55 -24.08
CA SER A 207 -5.53 -16.65 -24.88
C SER A 207 -6.77 -17.06 -24.07
N ARG A 208 -6.60 -17.78 -22.95
CA ARG A 208 -7.67 -18.22 -22.03
C ARG A 208 -8.00 -17.20 -20.93
N GLN A 209 -7.07 -16.32 -20.56
CA GLN A 209 -7.24 -15.34 -19.51
C GLN A 209 -7.51 -13.98 -20.16
N GLY A 210 -8.76 -13.52 -20.12
CA GLY A 210 -9.20 -12.35 -20.91
C GLY A 210 -8.46 -11.03 -20.64
N ALA A 211 -7.65 -10.94 -19.58
CA ALA A 211 -6.86 -9.76 -19.22
C ALA A 211 -5.35 -10.03 -19.32
N ALA A 212 -4.62 -9.06 -19.84
CA ALA A 212 -3.17 -9.04 -19.75
C ALA A 212 -2.73 -8.74 -18.32
N THR A 213 -1.66 -9.41 -17.86
CA THR A 213 -1.03 -9.18 -16.56
C THR A 213 0.40 -8.73 -16.77
N LEU A 214 0.87 -7.84 -15.90
CA LEU A 214 2.30 -7.50 -15.86
C LEU A 214 3.05 -8.69 -15.25
N ILE A 215 4.11 -9.16 -15.92
CA ILE A 215 4.93 -10.28 -15.46
C ILE A 215 6.12 -9.76 -14.64
N ARG A 216 6.84 -8.77 -15.18
CA ARG A 216 8.00 -8.13 -14.55
C ARG A 216 8.42 -6.86 -15.28
N ILE A 217 9.29 -6.07 -14.67
CA ILE A 217 10.01 -4.98 -15.32
C ILE A 217 11.51 -5.28 -15.19
N MET A 218 12.19 -5.47 -16.32
CA MET A 218 13.60 -5.85 -16.34
C MET A 218 14.50 -4.72 -16.87
N ASN A 219 15.81 -4.91 -16.76
CA ASN A 219 16.81 -3.93 -17.15
C ASN A 219 16.57 -2.57 -16.48
N CYS A 220 16.11 -2.60 -15.22
CA CYS A 220 15.79 -1.41 -14.47
C CYS A 220 17.07 -0.68 -14.08
N SER A 221 17.03 0.65 -14.21
CA SER A 221 18.09 1.56 -13.81
C SER A 221 17.52 2.65 -12.91
N ILE A 222 18.20 2.92 -11.80
CA ILE A 222 17.90 4.02 -10.87
C ILE A 222 18.82 5.19 -11.20
N LYS A 223 18.24 6.36 -11.45
CA LYS A 223 19.03 7.59 -11.64
C LYS A 223 19.35 8.25 -10.29
N ASN A 224 20.25 7.65 -9.50
CA ASN A 224 20.74 8.27 -8.25
C ASN A 224 22.25 8.56 -8.31
N LYS A 225 22.65 9.77 -7.90
CA LYS A 225 24.05 10.21 -7.83
C LYS A 225 24.81 9.67 -6.60
N ASN A 226 24.11 9.16 -5.58
CA ASN A 226 24.67 8.81 -4.27
C ASN A 226 24.75 7.29 -4.02
N LEU A 227 24.10 6.47 -4.84
CA LEU A 227 24.29 5.01 -4.81
C LEU A 227 25.49 4.66 -5.71
N LYS A 228 26.69 4.56 -5.11
CA LYS A 228 27.85 3.85 -5.70
C LYS A 228 27.60 2.33 -5.72
N ALA A 229 26.38 1.91 -6.04
CA ALA A 229 26.07 0.53 -6.36
C ALA A 229 26.19 0.39 -7.88
N ASN A 230 26.88 -0.66 -8.32
CA ASN A 230 27.13 -1.01 -9.71
C ASN A 230 25.93 -0.70 -10.61
N LYS A 231 26.20 -0.35 -11.89
CA LYS A 231 25.25 -0.34 -13.02
C LYS A 231 24.68 -1.76 -13.25
N GLY A 232 24.06 -2.34 -12.23
CA GLY A 232 23.45 -3.66 -12.23
C GLY A 232 22.03 -3.51 -12.72
N PHE A 233 21.68 -4.30 -13.74
CA PHE A 233 20.33 -4.40 -14.27
C PHE A 233 19.41 -4.97 -13.18
N MET A 234 18.57 -4.13 -12.59
CA MET A 234 17.61 -4.56 -11.56
C MET A 234 16.35 -5.14 -12.22
N THR A 235 15.62 -5.98 -11.48
CA THR A 235 14.31 -6.49 -11.91
C THR A 235 13.24 -6.16 -10.88
N LEU A 236 12.10 -5.66 -11.33
CA LEU A 236 10.91 -5.45 -10.51
C LEU A 236 9.92 -6.57 -10.77
N MET A 237 9.53 -7.29 -9.73
CA MET A 237 8.50 -8.33 -9.79
C MET A 237 7.21 -7.78 -9.16
N PRO A 238 6.04 -7.92 -9.81
CA PRO A 238 4.77 -7.45 -9.26
C PRO A 238 4.44 -8.08 -7.91
N GLY A 239 3.86 -7.30 -7.00
CA GLY A 239 3.56 -7.69 -5.62
C GLY A 239 4.66 -7.25 -4.64
N VAL A 240 4.40 -7.45 -3.35
CA VAL A 240 5.36 -7.19 -2.26
C VAL A 240 5.62 -8.50 -1.56
N ASP A 241 6.87 -8.96 -1.56
CA ASP A 241 7.27 -10.12 -0.78
C ASP A 241 7.71 -9.69 0.63
N SER A 242 6.74 -9.58 1.53
CA SER A 242 6.97 -9.21 2.93
C SER A 242 7.89 -10.20 3.68
N HIS A 243 8.10 -11.43 3.17
CA HIS A 243 8.97 -12.41 3.81
C HIS A 243 10.46 -12.12 3.60
N THR A 244 10.80 -11.22 2.67
CA THR A 244 12.19 -10.88 2.34
C THR A 244 12.77 -9.77 3.21
N ARG A 245 11.94 -9.10 4.03
CA ARG A 245 12.39 -8.02 4.92
C ARG A 245 13.52 -8.52 5.82
N ARG A 246 14.63 -7.79 5.87
CA ARG A 246 15.81 -8.10 6.69
C ARG A 246 16.05 -6.98 7.68
N ILE A 247 16.03 -7.31 8.96
CA ILE A 247 16.36 -6.37 10.04
C ILE A 247 17.66 -6.83 10.67
N THR A 248 18.66 -5.96 10.62
CA THR A 248 19.93 -6.17 11.32
C THR A 248 19.86 -5.49 12.67
N VAL A 249 20.09 -6.25 13.73
CA VAL A 249 20.03 -5.80 15.12
C VAL A 249 21.33 -6.18 15.84
N SER A 250 21.79 -5.33 16.75
CA SER A 250 23.01 -5.57 17.52
C SER A 250 22.67 -5.69 19.00
N GLY A 251 23.28 -6.67 19.68
CA GLY A 251 23.15 -6.81 21.13
C GLY A 251 23.75 -5.61 21.85
N GLU A 252 23.09 -5.14 22.92
CA GLU A 252 23.55 -3.96 23.66
C GLU A 252 24.81 -4.26 24.50
N ASP A 253 24.81 -5.41 25.18
CA ASP A 253 25.87 -5.75 26.15
C ASP A 253 27.05 -6.52 25.51
N ILE A 254 26.84 -7.12 24.34
CA ILE A 254 27.84 -7.93 23.64
C ILE A 254 27.77 -7.54 22.17
N PRO A 255 28.92 -7.26 21.51
CA PRO A 255 28.98 -6.79 20.13
C PRO A 255 28.69 -7.90 19.11
N VAL A 256 27.54 -8.55 19.25
CA VAL A 256 27.00 -9.53 18.31
C VAL A 256 25.95 -8.84 17.46
N THR A 257 26.02 -9.06 16.15
CA THR A 257 25.04 -8.56 15.19
C THR A 257 24.29 -9.73 14.59
N TYR A 258 22.97 -9.65 14.62
CA TYR A 258 22.07 -10.64 14.03
C TYR A 258 21.33 -10.03 12.85
N THR A 259 21.01 -10.86 11.86
CA THR A 259 20.11 -10.47 10.77
C THR A 259 18.89 -11.38 10.78
N ILE A 260 17.74 -10.82 11.14
CA ILE A 260 16.46 -11.51 11.10
C ILE A 260 15.82 -11.27 9.74
N SER A 261 15.26 -12.31 9.13
CA SER A 261 14.43 -12.18 7.92
C SER A 261 13.00 -12.67 8.17
N GLY A 262 12.04 -12.17 7.40
CA GLY A 262 10.64 -12.63 7.46
C GLY A 262 9.75 -11.90 8.48
N LEU A 263 10.25 -10.88 9.18
CA LEU A 263 9.44 -10.09 10.11
C LEU A 263 8.41 -9.20 9.39
N LEU A 264 7.20 -9.17 9.92
CA LEU A 264 6.15 -8.27 9.46
C LEU A 264 6.39 -6.84 9.97
N ASN A 265 5.79 -5.85 9.32
CA ASN A 265 6.00 -4.42 9.64
C ASN A 265 5.62 -4.03 11.06
N HIS A 266 4.68 -4.76 11.67
CA HIS A 266 4.16 -4.49 13.01
C HIS A 266 4.84 -5.33 14.11
N GLU A 267 5.81 -6.18 13.74
CA GLU A 267 6.47 -7.09 14.68
C GLU A 267 7.76 -6.51 15.23
N PHE A 268 8.01 -6.83 16.50
CA PHE A 268 9.24 -6.48 17.18
C PHE A 268 10.24 -7.64 17.14
N PRO A 269 11.50 -7.39 16.72
CA PRO A 269 12.53 -8.42 16.60
C PRO A 269 13.02 -8.96 17.96
N VAL A 270 13.20 -10.28 18.05
CA VAL A 270 13.92 -10.96 19.13
C VAL A 270 14.79 -12.06 18.53
N ILE A 271 16.09 -12.09 18.85
CA ILE A 271 17.01 -13.14 18.40
C ILE A 271 18.24 -13.20 19.31
N GLY A 272 18.60 -14.40 19.76
CA GLY A 272 19.78 -14.59 20.61
C GLY A 272 19.73 -13.70 21.84
N ILE A 273 20.73 -12.83 22.02
CA ILE A 273 20.75 -11.88 23.14
C ILE A 273 19.91 -10.62 22.93
N TYR A 274 19.51 -10.34 21.69
CA TYR A 274 18.79 -9.13 21.32
C TYR A 274 17.29 -9.26 21.58
N VAL A 275 16.74 -8.28 22.30
CA VAL A 275 15.31 -8.11 22.53
C VAL A 275 14.96 -6.66 22.23
N ASP A 276 14.00 -6.43 21.32
CA ASP A 276 13.51 -5.09 21.06
C ASP A 276 13.00 -4.44 22.36
N LYS A 277 13.46 -3.21 22.65
CA LYS A 277 13.17 -2.48 23.89
C LYS A 277 11.68 -2.24 24.14
N ARG A 278 10.87 -2.28 23.10
CA ARG A 278 9.42 -2.16 23.21
C ARG A 278 8.82 -3.42 23.83
N ILE A 279 9.51 -4.56 23.86
CA ILE A 279 9.00 -5.78 24.47
C ILE A 279 9.22 -5.70 25.98
N VAL A 280 8.14 -5.40 26.70
CA VAL A 280 8.15 -5.21 28.16
C VAL A 280 7.14 -6.14 28.86
N PRO A 281 7.50 -6.72 30.03
CA PRO A 281 6.56 -7.49 30.85
C PRO A 281 5.33 -6.70 31.29
N GLY A 282 4.22 -7.41 31.49
CA GLY A 282 2.91 -6.87 31.84
C GLY A 282 2.02 -6.55 30.63
N PHE A 283 2.56 -6.61 29.40
CA PHE A 283 1.84 -6.39 28.15
C PHE A 283 1.58 -7.70 27.40
N HIS A 284 0.64 -7.68 26.46
CA HIS A 284 0.29 -8.87 25.69
C HIS A 284 0.92 -8.85 24.31
N TYR A 285 1.41 -10.02 23.88
CA TYR A 285 2.01 -10.22 22.58
C TYR A 285 1.55 -11.54 21.97
N MET A 286 1.36 -11.55 20.65
CA MET A 286 1.37 -12.77 19.86
C MET A 286 2.79 -12.98 19.33
N VAL A 287 3.28 -14.21 19.37
CA VAL A 287 4.66 -14.52 18.99
C VAL A 287 4.69 -15.58 17.90
N ARG A 288 5.55 -15.39 16.90
CA ARG A 288 5.86 -16.41 15.91
C ARG A 288 7.36 -16.41 15.58
N PRO A 289 7.94 -17.56 15.19
CA PRO A 289 9.25 -17.55 14.50
C PRO A 289 9.18 -16.71 13.22
N ALA A 290 10.24 -15.95 12.92
CA ALA A 290 10.21 -14.92 11.88
C ALA A 290 9.90 -15.46 10.45
N HIS A 291 10.25 -16.72 10.16
CA HIS A 291 9.91 -17.41 8.90
C HIS A 291 8.72 -18.36 8.98
N ALA A 292 8.16 -18.56 10.17
CA ALA A 292 7.02 -19.46 10.34
C ALA A 292 5.70 -18.72 10.11
N LYS A 293 4.78 -19.38 9.41
CA LYS A 293 3.37 -18.94 9.30
C LYS A 293 2.60 -19.21 10.58
N THR A 294 2.97 -20.24 11.32
CA THR A 294 2.25 -20.69 12.52
C THR A 294 2.81 -19.98 13.75
N PRO A 295 1.99 -19.19 14.47
CA PRO A 295 2.43 -18.59 15.72
C PRO A 295 2.55 -19.63 16.84
N LEU A 296 3.36 -19.30 17.84
CA LEU A 296 3.41 -20.06 19.09
C LEU A 296 2.09 -19.94 19.86
N PHE A 297 1.89 -20.85 20.81
CA PHE A 297 0.75 -20.84 21.75
C PHE A 297 -0.62 -20.82 21.05
N GLY A 298 -0.70 -21.46 19.87
CA GLY A 298 -1.93 -21.53 19.08
C GLY A 298 -2.39 -20.16 18.54
N GLY A 299 -1.49 -19.20 18.38
CA GLY A 299 -1.86 -17.86 17.89
C GLY A 299 -2.54 -16.98 18.93
N LYS A 300 -2.54 -17.37 20.21
CA LYS A 300 -3.09 -16.52 21.27
C LYS A 300 -2.10 -15.41 21.62
N ALA A 301 -2.63 -14.20 21.80
CA ALA A 301 -1.86 -13.10 22.38
C ALA A 301 -1.87 -13.25 23.90
N LEU A 302 -0.72 -13.60 24.49
CA LEU A 302 -0.59 -13.87 25.92
C LEU A 302 0.16 -12.74 26.62
N LYS A 303 -0.12 -12.54 27.91
CA LYS A 303 0.61 -11.58 28.74
C LYS A 303 2.03 -12.07 28.99
N LEU A 304 3.02 -11.26 28.66
CA LEU A 304 4.41 -11.52 29.01
C LEU A 304 4.60 -11.27 30.50
N ILE A 305 5.01 -12.30 31.25
CA ILE A 305 5.21 -12.23 32.70
C ILE A 305 6.64 -11.82 33.04
N SER A 306 7.63 -12.41 32.37
CA SER A 306 9.03 -12.15 32.67
C SER A 306 9.95 -12.39 31.47
N LEU A 307 11.09 -11.72 31.54
CA LEU A 307 12.25 -11.89 30.66
C LEU A 307 13.42 -12.42 31.49
N GLY A 308 13.89 -13.62 31.16
CA GLY A 308 15.04 -14.25 31.78
C GLY A 308 16.34 -13.50 31.47
N ARG A 309 17.31 -13.63 32.37
CA ARG A 309 18.69 -13.14 32.18
C ARG A 309 19.53 -14.19 31.44
N GLY A 310 20.71 -13.81 30.95
CA GLY A 310 21.64 -14.69 30.24
C GLY A 310 21.71 -14.47 28.73
N TYR A 311 22.33 -15.40 28.00
CA TYR A 311 22.52 -15.33 26.55
C TYR A 311 21.20 -15.63 25.80
N GLY A 312 20.67 -16.84 25.93
CA GLY A 312 19.27 -17.09 25.63
C GLY A 312 18.39 -16.42 26.68
N LYS A 313 17.51 -15.53 26.27
CA LYS A 313 16.53 -14.89 27.15
C LYS A 313 15.30 -15.80 27.21
N LYS A 314 14.96 -16.31 28.40
CA LYS A 314 13.72 -17.07 28.60
C LYS A 314 12.52 -16.13 28.67
N PHE A 315 11.63 -16.21 27.70
CA PHE A 315 10.34 -15.50 27.74
C PHE A 315 9.31 -16.38 28.41
N THR A 316 8.67 -15.88 29.47
CA THR A 316 7.59 -16.61 30.16
C THR A 316 6.30 -15.83 30.03
N PHE A 317 5.26 -16.48 29.49
CA PHE A 317 3.93 -15.92 29.32
C PHE A 317 2.96 -16.49 30.35
N GLU A 318 1.85 -15.79 30.53
CA GLU A 318 0.74 -16.22 31.38
C GLU A 318 0.18 -17.56 30.89
N SER A 319 -0.19 -18.43 31.84
CA SER A 319 -0.79 -19.73 31.60
C SER A 319 -1.98 -19.92 32.51
N ASP A 320 -3.01 -20.57 31.99
CA ASP A 320 -4.20 -20.96 32.75
C ASP A 320 -3.91 -22.11 33.71
N VAL A 321 -2.78 -22.82 33.53
CA VAL A 321 -2.36 -23.97 34.33
C VAL A 321 -1.33 -23.54 35.37
N ARG A 322 -1.71 -23.54 36.65
CA ARG A 322 -0.88 -23.05 37.77
C ARG A 322 0.37 -23.88 38.05
N ASN A 323 0.33 -25.20 37.83
CA ASN A 323 1.39 -26.13 38.28
C ASN A 323 2.35 -26.57 37.16
N SER A 324 2.05 -26.26 35.91
CA SER A 324 2.90 -26.61 34.76
C SER A 324 2.73 -25.56 33.66
N ASN A 325 3.49 -24.47 33.74
CA ASN A 325 3.47 -23.44 32.72
C ASN A 325 4.30 -23.87 31.50
N GLY A 326 3.62 -24.28 30.43
CA GLY A 326 4.24 -24.57 29.12
C GLY A 326 4.39 -23.34 28.22
N ASN A 327 3.91 -22.16 28.63
CA ASN A 327 3.92 -20.95 27.81
C ASN A 327 5.26 -20.20 27.95
N TYR A 328 6.36 -20.86 27.59
CA TYR A 328 7.68 -20.23 27.56
C TYR A 328 8.50 -20.68 26.36
N PHE A 329 9.50 -19.89 26.00
CA PHE A 329 10.53 -20.26 25.03
C PHE A 329 11.82 -19.46 25.28
N TRP A 330 12.90 -19.81 24.59
CA TRP A 330 14.16 -19.06 24.64
C TRP A 330 14.38 -18.31 23.33
N SER A 331 14.92 -17.09 23.40
CA SER A 331 15.16 -16.23 22.21
C SER A 331 16.11 -16.82 21.16
N ASP A 332 16.84 -17.88 21.49
CA ASP A 332 17.75 -18.62 20.63
C ASP A 332 17.20 -20.01 20.23
N SER A 333 15.96 -20.35 20.60
CA SER A 333 15.34 -21.63 20.21
C SER A 333 15.12 -21.76 18.70
N TYR A 334 15.12 -20.64 17.97
CA TYR A 334 14.99 -20.59 16.51
C TYR A 334 16.13 -19.74 15.91
N PRO A 335 16.91 -20.27 14.94
CA PRO A 335 18.01 -19.54 14.33
C PRO A 335 17.56 -18.28 13.57
N GLU A 336 16.33 -18.26 13.07
CA GLU A 336 15.72 -17.11 12.41
C GLU A 336 15.21 -16.03 13.38
N GLY A 337 15.14 -16.30 14.68
CA GLY A 337 14.55 -15.40 15.67
C GLY A 337 13.02 -15.35 15.63
N PHE A 338 12.44 -14.38 16.34
CA PHE A 338 11.02 -14.23 16.57
C PHE A 338 10.50 -12.84 16.25
N GLY A 339 9.25 -12.79 15.80
CA GLY A 339 8.45 -11.59 15.68
C GLY A 339 7.40 -11.51 16.79
N PHE A 340 7.40 -10.39 17.52
CA PHE A 340 6.42 -10.08 18.55
C PHE A 340 5.40 -9.07 18.04
N THR A 341 4.14 -9.48 17.93
CA THR A 341 3.02 -8.60 17.59
C THR A 341 2.37 -8.07 18.87
N PRO A 342 2.38 -6.75 19.15
CA PRO A 342 1.76 -6.21 20.35
C PRO A 342 0.22 -6.27 20.28
N LYS A 343 -0.44 -6.46 21.42
CA LYS A 343 -1.90 -6.52 21.51
C LYS A 343 -2.44 -5.69 22.68
N ALA A 344 -3.32 -4.74 22.39
CA ALA A 344 -4.01 -3.90 23.35
C ALA A 344 -5.49 -4.29 23.55
N VAL A 345 -6.18 -4.55 22.43
CA VAL A 345 -7.63 -4.80 22.41
C VAL A 345 -7.93 -6.23 22.00
N PHE A 346 -8.83 -6.88 22.73
CA PHE A 346 -9.23 -8.28 22.57
C PHE A 346 -10.73 -8.41 22.33
N GLU A 347 -11.15 -9.55 21.79
CA GLU A 347 -12.57 -9.89 21.71
C GLU A 347 -13.18 -9.94 23.11
N GLY A 348 -14.40 -9.42 23.24
CA GLY A 348 -15.10 -9.29 24.52
C GLY A 348 -14.78 -8.02 25.33
N HIS A 349 -13.75 -7.26 24.97
CA HIS A 349 -13.49 -5.95 25.59
C HIS A 349 -14.70 -5.02 25.41
N ARG A 350 -15.01 -4.25 26.47
CA ARG A 350 -16.14 -3.32 26.52
C ARG A 350 -15.68 -1.90 26.79
N PHE A 351 -16.33 -0.95 26.14
CA PHE A 351 -16.04 0.48 26.25
C PHE A 351 -17.33 1.28 26.38
N LYS A 352 -17.36 2.27 27.28
CA LYS A 352 -18.37 3.33 27.29
C LYS A 352 -18.07 4.27 26.14
N ILE A 353 -19.08 4.66 25.38
CA ILE A 353 -18.97 5.62 24.29
C ILE A 353 -19.34 6.98 24.88
N LEU A 354 -18.38 7.89 24.93
CA LEU A 354 -18.57 9.25 25.41
C LEU A 354 -18.54 10.23 24.24
N ALA A 355 -19.41 11.23 24.25
CA ALA A 355 -19.32 12.41 23.40
C ALA A 355 -19.09 13.63 24.30
N GLY A 356 -17.84 14.12 24.37
CA GLY A 356 -17.45 14.98 25.48
C GLY A 356 -17.53 14.22 26.81
N GLU A 357 -18.35 14.71 27.74
CA GLU A 357 -18.57 14.08 29.05
C GLU A 357 -19.82 13.17 29.09
N ASP A 358 -20.68 13.22 28.06
CA ASP A 358 -21.95 12.48 28.06
C ASP A 358 -21.76 11.03 27.61
N GLU A 359 -22.21 10.08 28.43
CA GLU A 359 -22.27 8.66 28.06
C GLU A 359 -23.45 8.39 27.14
N ILE A 360 -23.16 8.07 25.88
CA ILE A 360 -24.17 7.86 24.84
C ILE A 360 -24.39 6.38 24.51
N GLY A 361 -23.53 5.48 25.01
CA GLY A 361 -23.66 4.05 24.70
C GLY A 361 -22.51 3.16 25.14
N VAL A 362 -22.54 1.92 24.67
CA VAL A 362 -21.54 0.87 24.96
C VAL A 362 -21.08 0.20 23.67
N ALA A 363 -19.78 -0.01 23.55
CA ALA A 363 -19.15 -0.77 22.47
C ALA A 363 -18.58 -2.08 23.00
N VAL A 364 -18.87 -3.19 22.33
CA VAL A 364 -18.32 -4.52 22.62
C VAL A 364 -17.52 -5.02 21.44
N VAL A 365 -16.23 -5.33 21.65
CA VAL A 365 -15.35 -5.84 20.59
C VAL A 365 -15.76 -7.26 20.23
N ARG A 366 -16.10 -7.47 18.96
CA ARG A 366 -16.47 -8.78 18.41
C ARG A 366 -15.31 -9.46 17.72
N LYS A 367 -14.49 -8.71 16.99
CA LYS A 367 -13.30 -9.22 16.31
C LYS A 367 -12.15 -8.24 16.40
N ALA A 368 -10.96 -8.75 16.68
CA ALA A 368 -9.72 -7.98 16.71
C ALA A 368 -8.62 -8.72 15.93
N THR A 369 -8.90 -9.16 14.70
CA THR A 369 -7.95 -9.98 13.92
C THR A 369 -6.87 -9.17 13.21
N ILE A 370 -7.10 -7.89 12.94
CA ILE A 370 -6.14 -7.01 12.27
C ILE A 370 -4.97 -6.70 13.23
N PRO A 371 -3.72 -6.72 12.74
CA PRO A 371 -2.56 -6.36 13.56
C PRO A 371 -2.67 -4.96 14.16
N GLN A 372 -2.31 -4.84 15.43
CA GLN A 372 -2.30 -3.56 16.15
C GLN A 372 -0.86 -3.04 16.13
N ILE A 373 -0.68 -1.74 15.84
CA ILE A 373 0.63 -1.16 15.57
C ILE A 373 0.97 -0.16 16.67
N GLU A 374 2.04 -0.41 17.41
CA GLU A 374 2.55 0.56 18.38
C GLU A 374 3.04 1.82 17.67
N ILE A 375 2.49 2.97 18.09
CA ILE A 375 2.87 4.29 17.57
C ILE A 375 3.74 5.06 18.57
N GLU A 376 3.57 4.80 19.87
CA GLU A 376 4.24 5.55 20.93
C GLU A 376 4.34 4.72 22.22
N THR A 377 5.45 4.88 22.93
CA THR A 377 5.66 4.38 24.29
C THR A 377 6.20 5.52 25.17
N VAL A 378 5.55 5.75 26.32
CA VAL A 378 5.88 6.81 27.28
C VAL A 378 6.15 6.20 28.65
N LEU A 379 7.26 6.58 29.27
CA LEU A 379 7.56 6.26 30.67
C LEU A 379 6.75 7.18 31.58
N LEU A 380 6.00 6.58 32.49
CA LEU A 380 5.23 7.30 33.51
C LEU A 380 6.02 7.38 34.82
N PRO A 381 5.71 8.36 35.69
CA PRO A 381 6.26 8.42 37.03
C PRO A 381 6.08 7.07 37.78
N GLY A 382 7.09 6.68 38.57
CA GLY A 382 7.07 5.41 39.31
C GLY A 382 7.36 4.16 38.47
N GLY A 383 7.92 4.31 37.25
CA GLY A 383 8.29 3.18 36.38
C GLY A 383 7.11 2.54 35.63
N GLY A 384 5.97 3.24 35.62
CA GLY A 384 4.84 2.88 34.77
C GLY A 384 5.17 3.07 33.29
N ILE A 385 4.42 2.42 32.42
CA ILE A 385 4.55 2.54 30.97
C ILE A 385 3.17 2.75 30.37
N GLN A 386 3.02 3.80 29.57
CA GLN A 386 1.89 3.98 28.68
C GLN A 386 2.32 3.63 27.25
N LYS A 387 1.50 2.87 26.54
CA LYS A 387 1.67 2.69 25.10
C LYS A 387 0.42 3.10 24.37
N ARG A 388 0.61 3.61 23.16
CA ARG A 388 -0.45 3.93 22.22
C ARG A 388 -0.30 3.02 21.01
N LEU A 389 -1.36 2.29 20.70
CA LEU A 389 -1.41 1.39 19.56
C LEU A 389 -2.52 1.87 18.62
N ARG A 390 -2.19 2.02 17.34
CA ARG A 390 -3.20 2.15 16.30
C ARG A 390 -3.91 0.82 16.14
N ILE A 391 -5.23 0.84 16.22
CA ILE A 391 -6.08 -0.34 16.16
C ILE A 391 -7.12 -0.22 15.05
N GLU A 392 -7.56 -1.39 14.61
CA GLU A 392 -8.74 -1.57 13.80
C GLU A 392 -9.47 -2.82 14.29
N VAL A 393 -10.70 -2.64 14.74
CA VAL A 393 -11.51 -3.71 15.35
C VAL A 393 -12.94 -3.67 14.84
N SER A 394 -13.64 -4.79 14.94
CA SER A 394 -15.08 -4.84 14.71
C SER A 394 -15.80 -4.85 16.05
N CYS A 395 -16.71 -3.89 16.25
CA CYS A 395 -17.47 -3.72 17.49
C CYS A 395 -18.98 -3.83 17.23
N LEU A 396 -19.71 -4.40 18.20
CA LEU A 396 -21.14 -4.20 18.34
C LEU A 396 -21.36 -2.94 19.18
N LEU A 397 -22.13 -1.97 18.69
CA LEU A 397 -22.39 -0.72 19.41
C LEU A 397 -23.85 -0.71 19.87
N GLN A 398 -24.08 -0.27 21.10
CA GLN A 398 -25.40 0.01 21.65
C GLN A 398 -25.43 1.48 22.03
N ILE A 399 -26.22 2.29 21.30
CA ILE A 399 -26.31 3.74 21.48
C ILE A 399 -27.77 4.06 21.77
N GLY A 400 -28.07 4.54 22.99
CA GLY A 400 -29.44 4.59 23.50
C GLY A 400 -30.12 3.22 23.42
N THR A 401 -31.26 3.15 22.72
CA THR A 401 -32.01 1.91 22.48
C THR A 401 -31.59 1.16 21.21
N VAL A 402 -30.68 1.73 20.40
CA VAL A 402 -30.29 1.17 19.10
C VAL A 402 -29.06 0.30 19.25
N THR A 403 -29.18 -0.96 18.84
CA THR A 403 -28.02 -1.87 18.72
C THR A 403 -27.63 -2.02 17.26
N THR A 404 -26.36 -1.80 16.95
CA THR A 404 -25.83 -1.84 15.59
C THR A 404 -25.46 -3.26 15.18
N ARG A 405 -25.34 -3.48 13.87
CA ARG A 405 -24.55 -4.62 13.36
C ARG A 405 -23.07 -4.42 13.72
N ALA A 406 -22.26 -5.46 13.57
CA ALA A 406 -20.82 -5.34 13.79
C ALA A 406 -20.24 -4.27 12.85
N SER A 407 -19.70 -3.20 13.42
CA SER A 407 -19.19 -2.03 12.73
C SER A 407 -17.68 -1.90 12.94
N ARG A 408 -16.99 -1.41 11.92
CA ARG A 408 -15.56 -1.13 11.99
C ARG A 408 -15.31 0.10 12.86
N VAL A 409 -14.39 -0.04 13.82
CA VAL A 409 -13.89 1.03 14.69
C VAL A 409 -12.36 1.09 14.51
N CYS A 410 -11.89 2.23 14.04
CA CYS A 410 -10.46 2.53 13.92
C CYS A 410 -10.08 3.59 14.94
N GLY A 411 -8.92 3.51 15.59
CA GLY A 411 -8.53 4.55 16.54
C GLY A 411 -7.20 4.26 17.23
N THR A 412 -6.90 5.00 18.28
CA THR A 412 -5.68 4.82 19.06
C THR A 412 -6.01 4.26 20.44
N ALA A 413 -5.72 2.98 20.67
CA ALA A 413 -5.85 2.37 21.98
C ALA A 413 -4.72 2.82 22.90
N VAL A 414 -5.09 3.37 24.06
CA VAL A 414 -4.16 3.74 25.14
C VAL A 414 -4.15 2.63 26.18
N ILE A 415 -3.00 1.97 26.34
CA ILE A 415 -2.78 0.93 27.35
C ILE A 415 -1.77 1.41 28.38
N VAL A 416 -2.07 1.17 29.66
CA VAL A 416 -1.26 1.66 30.77
C VAL A 416 -0.92 0.53 31.72
N ARG A 417 0.38 0.38 31.99
CA ARG A 417 0.94 -0.41 33.08
C ARG A 417 1.40 0.55 34.16
N LYS A 418 0.70 0.63 35.30
CA LYS A 418 0.97 1.65 36.33
C LYS A 418 2.29 1.43 37.09
N THR A 419 2.69 0.18 37.32
CA THR A 419 3.87 -0.19 38.12
C THR A 419 4.77 -1.15 37.35
N ILE A 420 6.02 -1.31 37.78
CA ILE A 420 7.00 -2.15 37.08
C ILE A 420 6.59 -3.62 36.99
N ASN A 421 5.90 -4.14 38.01
CA ASN A 421 5.37 -5.51 38.09
C ASN A 421 3.86 -5.57 37.79
N GLY A 422 3.27 -4.45 37.35
CA GLY A 422 1.85 -4.35 37.08
C GLY A 422 1.44 -5.03 35.77
N THR A 423 0.14 -5.27 35.63
CA THR A 423 -0.46 -5.67 34.34
C THR A 423 -0.90 -4.42 33.57
N ALA A 424 -0.59 -4.38 32.28
CA ALA A 424 -1.09 -3.35 31.38
C ALA A 424 -2.59 -3.52 31.17
N VAL A 425 -3.34 -2.43 31.29
CA VAL A 425 -4.79 -2.40 31.04
C VAL A 425 -5.10 -1.38 29.96
N VAL A 426 -6.02 -1.71 29.06
CA VAL A 426 -6.57 -0.71 28.13
C VAL A 426 -7.40 0.29 28.92
N LYS A 427 -7.16 1.57 28.65
CA LYS A 427 -7.84 2.69 29.31
C LYS A 427 -8.90 3.31 28.43
N LYS A 428 -8.54 3.60 27.18
CA LYS A 428 -9.45 4.20 26.21
C LYS A 428 -9.00 3.94 24.78
N ILE A 429 -9.91 4.17 23.83
CA ILE A 429 -9.60 4.36 22.42
C ILE A 429 -9.90 5.83 22.09
N GLU A 430 -8.87 6.54 21.64
CA GLU A 430 -8.94 7.94 21.24
C GLU A 430 -9.25 8.07 19.74
N SER A 431 -9.96 9.15 19.41
CA SER A 431 -10.38 9.53 18.05
C SER A 431 -10.92 8.34 17.24
N PRO A 432 -11.96 7.65 17.74
CA PRO A 432 -12.54 6.48 17.08
C PRO A 432 -13.23 6.88 15.77
N GLY A 433 -12.65 6.49 14.64
CA GLY A 433 -13.28 6.51 13.34
C GLY A 433 -14.33 5.40 13.25
N LEU A 434 -15.56 5.79 12.94
CA LEU A 434 -16.70 4.90 12.72
C LEU A 434 -17.02 4.80 11.23
N ASP A 435 -17.63 3.69 10.83
CA ASP A 435 -18.13 3.54 9.45
C ASP A 435 -19.10 4.68 9.06
N THR A 436 -19.16 4.97 7.76
CA THR A 436 -19.89 6.05 7.10
C THR A 436 -21.36 6.18 7.54
N GLN A 437 -22.08 5.08 7.73
CA GLN A 437 -23.49 5.12 8.15
C GLN A 437 -23.64 5.53 9.63
N LEU A 438 -22.77 5.06 10.51
CA LEU A 438 -22.81 5.37 11.94
C LEU A 438 -22.25 6.74 12.25
N SER A 439 -21.19 7.13 11.55
CA SER A 439 -20.67 8.49 11.60
C SER A 439 -21.74 9.50 11.16
N ALA A 440 -22.58 9.19 10.16
CA ALA A 440 -23.70 10.06 9.77
C ALA A 440 -24.72 10.24 10.92
N ASN A 441 -25.06 9.17 11.64
CA ASN A 441 -26.02 9.24 12.75
C ASN A 441 -25.47 9.98 13.98
N LEU A 442 -24.14 10.01 14.15
CA LEU A 442 -23.48 10.65 15.29
C LEU A 442 -22.94 12.06 14.98
N ARG A 443 -23.02 12.52 13.72
CA ARG A 443 -22.54 13.86 13.27
C ARG A 443 -23.22 15.02 14.00
N HIS A 444 -24.41 14.81 14.54
CA HIS A 444 -25.18 15.85 15.23
C HIS A 444 -24.91 15.91 16.73
N ILE A 445 -24.12 14.98 17.28
CA ILE A 445 -23.73 15.00 18.69
C ILE A 445 -22.48 15.87 18.83
N PRO A 446 -22.53 17.01 19.56
CA PRO A 446 -21.38 17.86 19.77
C PRO A 446 -20.35 17.18 20.69
N GLY A 447 -19.06 17.29 20.35
CA GLY A 447 -17.96 16.78 21.18
C GLY A 447 -17.07 15.77 20.48
N GLU A 448 -15.84 15.59 20.98
CA GLU A 448 -14.94 14.53 20.51
C GLU A 448 -15.42 13.18 21.07
N LEU A 449 -15.59 12.20 20.20
CA LEU A 449 -15.95 10.84 20.61
C LEU A 449 -14.75 10.16 21.30
N SER A 450 -14.99 9.50 22.42
CA SER A 450 -13.98 8.66 23.07
C SER A 450 -14.59 7.38 23.62
N PHE A 451 -13.81 6.29 23.60
CA PHE A 451 -14.27 4.98 24.05
C PHE A 451 -13.49 4.62 25.30
N VAL A 452 -14.12 4.67 26.48
CA VAL A 452 -13.45 4.46 27.78
C VAL A 452 -13.68 3.03 28.26
N ALA A 453 -12.60 2.30 28.54
CA ALA A 453 -12.68 0.91 28.97
C ALA A 453 -13.26 0.80 30.38
N PHE A 454 -14.13 -0.18 30.62
CA PHE A 454 -14.74 -0.43 31.93
C PHE A 454 -14.90 -1.94 32.22
N ARG A 455 -15.06 -2.29 33.50
CA ARG A 455 -15.36 -3.66 33.96
C ARG A 455 -16.85 -3.77 34.32
N HIS A 456 -17.53 -4.79 33.80
CA HIS A 456 -18.99 -4.92 33.89
C HIS A 456 -19.52 -5.23 35.30
N GLN A 457 -18.69 -5.70 36.24
CA GLN A 457 -19.13 -6.04 37.60
C GLN A 457 -19.63 -4.85 38.44
N GLN A 458 -19.32 -3.59 38.07
CA GLN A 458 -19.83 -2.41 38.78
C GLN A 458 -21.18 -1.90 38.25
N TYR A 459 -21.57 -2.23 37.02
CA TYR A 459 -22.74 -1.62 36.36
C TYR A 459 -24.08 -2.26 36.76
N VAL A 460 -24.07 -3.45 37.36
CA VAL A 460 -25.28 -4.10 37.89
C VAL A 460 -25.63 -3.58 39.28
N MET A 461 -24.63 -3.21 40.08
CA MET A 461 -24.84 -2.72 41.46
C MET A 461 -25.33 -1.27 41.51
N GLU A 462 -24.93 -0.40 40.57
CA GLU A 462 -25.40 1.00 40.52
C GLU A 462 -26.82 1.18 39.96
N GLN A 463 -27.43 0.13 39.39
CA GLN A 463 -28.84 0.19 38.94
C GLN A 463 -29.83 -0.44 39.92
N GLU A 464 -29.37 -1.19 40.93
CA GLU A 464 -30.28 -1.87 41.88
C GLU A 464 -30.50 -1.13 43.20
N TYR A 465 -29.70 -0.12 43.55
CA TYR A 465 -29.94 0.73 44.72
C TYR A 465 -29.50 2.18 44.46
N PRO A 466 -30.36 3.04 43.90
CA PRO A 466 -30.20 4.47 44.08
C PRO A 466 -30.51 4.77 45.56
N ASP A 467 -29.58 5.45 46.23
CA ASP A 467 -29.69 5.92 47.60
C ASP A 467 -31.09 6.47 47.90
N SER A 468 -31.79 5.83 48.83
CA SER A 468 -32.91 6.47 49.53
C SER A 468 -32.29 7.38 50.58
N ASP A 469 -32.21 8.65 50.22
CA ASP A 469 -31.82 9.77 51.06
C ASP A 469 -32.52 9.77 52.42
N ASP A 470 -31.72 10.19 53.39
CA ASP A 470 -32.11 10.77 54.67
C ASP A 470 -33.32 11.70 54.52
N ASN A 471 -34.37 11.43 55.29
CA ASN A 471 -35.43 12.38 55.56
C ASN A 471 -35.37 12.74 57.05
N GLU A 472 -34.68 13.83 57.36
CA GLU A 472 -34.92 14.62 58.57
C GLU A 472 -36.35 15.18 58.53
N ASN A 473 -37.21 14.77 59.47
CA ASN A 473 -38.09 15.64 60.28
C ASN A 473 -39.17 14.83 61.04
N LYS A 474 -38.85 14.43 62.28
CA LYS A 474 -39.60 14.73 63.52
C LYS A 474 -38.97 14.06 64.73
#